data_AF-A0A835W8Z2-F1
#
_entry.id   AF-A0A835W8Z2-F1
#
_cell.length_a   1.000
_cell.length_b   1.000
_cell.length_c   1.000
_cell.angle_alpha   90.00
_cell.angle_beta   90.00
_cell.angle_gamma   90.00
#
_symmetry.space_group_name_H-M   'P 1'
#
loop_
_entity.id
_entity.type
_entity.pdbx_description
1 polymer ?
#
loop_
_entity_poly.entity_id
_entity_poly.type
_entity_poly.pdbx_seq_one_letter_code
_entity_poly.pdbx_strand_id
1 'polypeptide(L)'
;MEPAPSPGAAATLITPPPPAAQAGAWPLIVPVPLPPRWDSRDKRLTAGVSIISRVRFQASCNACVAFTVIAAAESAYALGARRAATNLDFSEQALFFCNADIASRPPDCSVGWVLPDALHVLSQRGVRQERCYVYDVTRGAAVCGPAGAEERDTLPGGEDATAAGSSSSDSSNSSNGSSDSGSTNATSSTRAAVVSPAPTSACDPVPGRWEVVAREWYGVESANATAAKEMVAGTGSAMTCFKLYADMYSHPGGMYRWDGESAWLGWHCAQLVGWSDDGGWWLFKSSWGTEVADKGFFKVAYGEAEVLAWGVYGLIWRP
;
A
#
# COMPACT_ATOMS: atom_id res chain seq x y z
N MET A 1 33.81 11.51 -35.13
CA MET A 1 32.85 12.45 -34.52
C MET A 1 31.47 11.99 -34.92
N GLU A 2 30.87 11.13 -34.10
CA GLU A 2 29.46 10.72 -34.24
C GLU A 2 28.57 11.83 -33.65
N PRO A 3 27.39 12.12 -34.23
CA PRO A 3 26.48 13.10 -33.68
C PRO A 3 25.76 12.54 -32.43
N ALA A 4 25.63 13.37 -31.41
CA ALA A 4 24.97 13.04 -30.15
C ALA A 4 23.49 12.64 -30.36
N PRO A 5 22.96 11.70 -29.57
CA PRO A 5 21.54 11.33 -29.62
C PRO A 5 20.66 12.52 -29.20
N SER A 6 19.58 12.75 -29.95
CA SER A 6 18.57 13.77 -29.66
C SER A 6 17.95 13.55 -28.27
N PRO A 7 17.66 14.64 -27.51
CA PRO A 7 16.95 14.50 -26.24
C PRO A 7 15.55 13.97 -26.53
N GLY A 8 15.28 12.79 -25.96
CA GLY A 8 14.00 12.09 -26.08
C GLY A 8 12.84 12.94 -25.61
N ALA A 9 11.68 12.70 -26.23
CA ALA A 9 10.41 13.31 -25.87
C ALA A 9 10.21 13.29 -24.34
N ALA A 10 10.09 14.48 -23.75
CA ALA A 10 9.66 14.63 -22.38
C ALA A 10 8.34 13.89 -22.20
N ALA A 11 8.31 12.93 -21.28
CA ALA A 11 7.06 12.33 -20.84
C ALA A 11 6.12 13.48 -20.46
N THR A 12 4.99 13.59 -21.16
CA THR A 12 3.98 14.58 -20.86
C THR A 12 3.41 14.21 -19.48
N LEU A 13 3.95 14.85 -18.44
CA LEU A 13 3.40 14.76 -17.10
C LEU A 13 1.96 15.22 -17.19
N ILE A 14 1.02 14.33 -16.86
CA ILE A 14 -0.39 14.67 -16.72
C ILE A 14 -0.46 15.58 -15.48
N THR A 15 -0.33 16.88 -15.70
CA THR A 15 -0.57 17.86 -14.65
C THR A 15 -2.08 17.86 -14.38
N PRO A 16 -2.50 17.68 -13.11
CA PRO A 16 -3.91 17.85 -12.79
C PRO A 16 -4.32 19.29 -13.16
N PRO A 17 -5.57 19.51 -13.59
CA PRO A 17 -6.04 20.86 -13.92
C PRO A 17 -5.82 21.77 -12.69
N PRO A 18 -5.35 23.02 -12.87
CA PRO A 18 -5.25 23.96 -11.78
C PRO A 18 -6.64 24.10 -11.13
N PRO A 19 -6.74 24.18 -9.80
CA PRO A 19 -8.01 24.32 -9.14
C PRO A 19 -8.73 25.53 -9.74
N ALA A 20 -9.89 25.29 -10.35
CA ALA A 20 -10.77 26.38 -10.74
C ALA A 20 -10.99 27.24 -9.50
N ALA A 21 -10.87 28.56 -9.63
CA ALA A 21 -10.88 29.53 -8.53
C ALA A 21 -12.21 29.61 -7.71
N GLN A 22 -13.08 28.60 -7.83
CA GLN A 22 -14.25 28.36 -6.99
C GLN A 22 -14.35 26.90 -6.47
N ALA A 23 -13.25 26.14 -6.45
CA ALA A 23 -13.20 24.81 -5.86
C ALA A 23 -13.48 24.86 -4.35
N GLY A 24 -14.57 24.23 -3.94
CA GLY A 24 -15.03 24.17 -2.56
C GLY A 24 -13.94 23.72 -1.59
N ALA A 25 -14.00 24.26 -0.39
CA ALA A 25 -13.12 24.05 0.76
C ALA A 25 -12.48 22.65 0.80
N TRP A 26 -11.18 22.62 1.12
CA TRP A 26 -10.51 21.46 1.71
C TRP A 26 -11.48 20.69 2.63
N PRO A 27 -11.55 19.36 2.58
CA PRO A 27 -12.62 18.61 3.25
C PRO A 27 -12.55 18.77 4.77
N LEU A 28 -11.38 19.20 5.29
CA LEU A 28 -11.22 19.79 6.61
C LEU A 28 -10.83 21.27 6.52
N ILE A 29 -11.36 22.05 7.46
CA ILE A 29 -10.85 23.39 7.74
C ILE A 29 -9.44 23.22 8.31
N VAL A 30 -8.43 23.59 7.52
CA VAL A 30 -7.03 23.54 7.93
C VAL A 30 -6.76 24.68 8.93
N PRO A 31 -6.23 24.39 10.14
CA PRO A 31 -5.82 25.44 11.06
C PRO A 31 -4.65 26.23 10.47
N VAL A 32 -4.77 27.55 10.43
CA VAL A 32 -3.69 28.47 10.02
C VAL A 32 -3.42 29.45 11.17
N PRO A 33 -2.20 29.48 11.75
CA PRO A 33 -1.06 28.65 11.40
C PRO A 33 -1.27 27.16 11.73
N LEU A 34 -0.60 26.30 10.98
CA LEU A 34 -0.61 24.85 11.23
C LEU A 34 -0.06 24.53 12.63
N PRO A 35 -0.60 23.50 13.31
CA PRO A 35 -0.05 23.08 14.59
C PRO A 35 1.36 22.50 14.41
N PRO A 36 2.24 22.65 15.42
CA PRO A 36 3.59 22.09 15.37
C PRO A 36 3.60 20.55 15.38
N ARG A 37 2.48 19.91 15.72
CA ARG A 37 2.31 18.45 15.68
C ARG A 37 0.97 18.10 15.07
N TRP A 38 0.96 17.04 14.28
CA TRP A 38 -0.24 16.45 13.74
C TRP A 38 -0.11 14.93 13.71
N ASP A 39 -1.19 14.25 14.05
CA ASP A 39 -1.31 12.80 13.96
C ASP A 39 -2.73 12.46 13.53
N SER A 40 -2.90 12.02 12.28
CA SER A 40 -4.21 11.69 11.71
C SER A 40 -4.88 10.47 12.36
N ARG A 41 -4.18 9.75 13.24
CA ARG A 41 -4.78 8.72 14.09
C ARG A 41 -5.61 9.34 15.21
N ASP A 42 -5.33 10.59 15.59
CA ASP A 42 -6.12 11.31 16.57
C ASP A 42 -7.39 11.89 15.95
N LYS A 43 -8.53 11.24 16.26
CA LYS A 43 -9.84 11.65 15.75
C LYS A 43 -10.21 13.11 16.07
N ARG A 44 -9.58 13.74 17.07
CA ARG A 44 -9.82 15.16 17.39
C ARG A 44 -9.30 16.08 16.27
N LEU A 45 -8.28 15.66 15.55
CA LEU A 45 -7.69 16.39 14.42
C LEU A 45 -8.40 16.07 13.10
N THR A 46 -9.10 14.95 13.02
CA THR A 46 -9.79 14.48 11.81
C THR A 46 -11.33 14.55 11.96
N ALA A 47 -11.78 15.67 12.54
CA ALA A 47 -13.20 16.02 12.71
C ALA A 47 -14.08 14.93 13.35
N GLY A 48 -13.54 14.27 14.37
CA GLY A 48 -14.22 13.25 15.17
C GLY A 48 -14.18 11.84 14.58
N VAL A 49 -13.58 11.64 13.40
CA VAL A 49 -13.59 10.37 12.66
C VAL A 49 -12.24 9.68 12.76
N SER A 50 -12.21 8.39 13.08
CA SER A 50 -10.99 7.57 12.94
C SER A 50 -10.80 7.22 11.47
N ILE A 51 -9.81 7.83 10.80
CA ILE A 51 -9.65 7.73 9.34
C ILE A 51 -8.51 6.81 8.90
N ILE A 52 -7.58 6.47 9.80
CA ILE A 52 -6.46 5.59 9.45
C ILE A 52 -6.90 4.13 9.63
N SER A 53 -6.98 3.38 8.52
CA SER A 53 -7.26 1.94 8.50
C SER A 53 -6.11 1.12 9.06
N ARG A 54 -6.32 -0.19 9.25
CA ARG A 54 -5.30 -1.14 9.74
C ARG A 54 -4.03 -1.16 8.89
N VAL A 55 -2.89 -1.48 9.50
CA VAL A 55 -1.63 -1.71 8.76
C VAL A 55 -1.73 -3.03 8.00
N ARG A 56 -1.21 -3.04 6.77
CA ARG A 56 -1.25 -4.18 5.85
C ARG A 56 0.17 -4.63 5.51
N PHE A 57 0.32 -5.78 4.86
CA PHE A 57 1.61 -6.37 4.52
C PHE A 57 1.70 -6.66 3.02
N GLN A 58 2.61 -5.98 2.32
CA GLN A 58 2.83 -6.16 0.88
C GLN A 58 3.72 -7.37 0.54
N ALA A 59 4.18 -8.12 1.55
CA ALA A 59 5.15 -9.19 1.41
C ALA A 59 6.41 -8.76 0.62
N SER A 60 7.04 -9.67 -0.12
CA SER A 60 8.23 -9.39 -0.93
C SER A 60 7.91 -8.75 -2.29
N CYS A 61 6.68 -8.29 -2.51
CA CYS A 61 6.24 -7.71 -3.77
C CYS A 61 6.52 -6.20 -3.81
N ASN A 62 6.93 -5.64 -4.96
CA ASN A 62 7.08 -4.19 -5.16
C ASN A 62 5.72 -3.45 -5.28
N ALA A 63 4.78 -3.72 -4.37
CA ALA A 63 3.40 -3.21 -4.39
C ALA A 63 3.17 -1.95 -3.53
N CYS A 64 4.22 -1.35 -2.95
CA CYS A 64 4.11 -0.23 -1.99
C CYS A 64 3.22 0.93 -2.46
N VAL A 65 3.23 1.25 -3.75
CA VAL A 65 2.36 2.28 -4.35
C VAL A 65 0.90 1.89 -4.24
N ALA A 66 0.51 0.66 -4.59
CA ALA A 66 -0.89 0.24 -4.50
C ALA A 66 -1.38 0.26 -3.05
N PHE A 67 -0.56 -0.22 -2.11
CA PHE A 67 -0.86 -0.18 -0.68
C PHE A 67 -1.04 1.24 -0.16
N THR A 68 -0.13 2.13 -0.53
CA THR A 68 -0.16 3.53 -0.11
C THR A 68 -1.38 4.27 -0.67
N VAL A 69 -1.71 4.02 -1.94
CA VAL A 69 -2.86 4.64 -2.61
C VAL A 69 -4.18 4.12 -2.03
N ILE A 70 -4.29 2.82 -1.79
CA ILE A 70 -5.45 2.22 -1.13
C ILE A 70 -5.62 2.74 0.29
N ALA A 71 -4.56 2.77 1.10
CA ALA A 71 -4.63 3.30 2.46
C ALA A 71 -5.05 4.77 2.50
N ALA A 72 -4.57 5.59 1.56
CA ALA A 72 -5.00 6.98 1.43
C ALA A 72 -6.46 7.10 0.94
N ALA A 73 -6.92 6.20 0.06
CA ALA A 73 -8.29 6.18 -0.43
C ALA A 73 -9.28 5.81 0.69
N GLU A 74 -8.91 4.87 1.56
CA GLU A 74 -9.66 4.53 2.77
C GLU A 74 -9.76 5.73 3.72
N SER A 75 -8.66 6.44 3.97
CA SER A 75 -8.67 7.67 4.77
C SER A 75 -9.58 8.74 4.17
N ALA A 76 -9.49 8.97 2.87
CA ALA A 76 -10.31 9.96 2.17
C ALA A 76 -11.79 9.60 2.21
N TYR A 77 -12.14 8.32 2.00
CA TYR A 77 -13.51 7.83 2.12
C TYR A 77 -14.02 7.96 3.56
N ALA A 78 -13.24 7.52 4.56
CA ALA A 78 -13.60 7.61 5.96
C ALA A 78 -13.92 9.05 6.36
N LEU A 79 -13.04 9.98 5.96
CA LEU A 79 -13.17 11.39 6.23
C LEU A 79 -14.42 11.99 5.56
N GLY A 80 -14.59 11.79 4.25
CA GLY A 80 -15.68 12.38 3.48
C GLY A 80 -17.05 11.75 3.77
N ALA A 81 -17.11 10.44 3.99
CA ALA A 81 -18.33 9.73 4.34
C ALA A 81 -18.70 9.83 5.82
N ARG A 82 -17.82 10.41 6.66
CA ARG A 82 -17.96 10.46 8.12
C ARG A 82 -18.13 9.07 8.75
N ARG A 83 -17.36 8.08 8.27
CA ARG A 83 -17.39 6.70 8.75
C ARG A 83 -16.01 6.27 9.20
N ALA A 84 -15.91 5.59 10.32
CA ALA A 84 -14.63 5.09 10.80
C ALA A 84 -14.01 4.11 9.79
N ALA A 85 -12.70 4.20 9.60
CA ALA A 85 -11.95 3.33 8.69
C ALA A 85 -11.81 1.88 9.20
N THR A 86 -12.27 1.58 10.42
CA THR A 86 -12.14 0.26 11.08
C THR A 86 -12.69 -0.90 10.23
N ASN A 87 -13.71 -0.65 9.41
CA ASN A 87 -14.34 -1.66 8.56
C ASN A 87 -14.14 -1.38 7.06
N LEU A 88 -13.22 -0.47 6.72
CA LEU A 88 -12.83 -0.24 5.33
C LEU A 88 -11.68 -1.17 4.98
N ASP A 89 -11.82 -1.84 3.85
CA ASP A 89 -10.85 -2.81 3.35
C ASP A 89 -10.95 -2.82 1.83
N PHE A 90 -10.31 -1.83 1.21
CA PHE A 90 -10.18 -1.76 -0.24
C PHE A 90 -9.02 -2.64 -0.69
N SER A 91 -9.13 -3.17 -1.90
CA SER A 91 -8.22 -4.20 -2.38
C SER A 91 -6.98 -3.61 -3.04
N GLU A 92 -5.82 -3.86 -2.42
CA GLU A 92 -4.52 -3.64 -3.04
C GLU A 92 -4.31 -4.59 -4.23
N GLN A 93 -4.80 -5.83 -4.14
CA GLN A 93 -4.72 -6.84 -5.22
C GLN A 93 -5.36 -6.31 -6.51
N ALA A 94 -6.57 -5.79 -6.39
CA ALA A 94 -7.33 -5.29 -7.53
C ALA A 94 -6.68 -4.06 -8.14
N LEU A 95 -6.22 -3.10 -7.31
CA LEU A 95 -5.51 -1.94 -7.84
C LEU A 95 -4.26 -2.40 -8.57
N PHE A 96 -3.43 -3.23 -7.93
CA PHE A 96 -2.11 -3.59 -8.43
C PHE A 96 -2.14 -4.51 -9.65
N PHE A 97 -2.99 -5.54 -9.70
CA PHE A 97 -2.92 -6.56 -10.75
C PHE A 97 -3.99 -6.45 -11.85
N CYS A 98 -5.08 -5.72 -11.62
CA CYS A 98 -6.23 -5.69 -12.55
C CYS A 98 -6.27 -4.49 -13.51
N ASN A 99 -5.19 -3.73 -13.63
CA ASN A 99 -5.18 -2.46 -14.35
C ASN A 99 -3.96 -2.31 -15.28
N ALA A 100 -3.48 -3.44 -15.81
CA ALA A 100 -2.35 -3.48 -16.74
C ALA A 100 -2.59 -2.67 -18.03
N ASP A 101 -3.86 -2.39 -18.36
CA ASP A 101 -4.24 -1.60 -19.52
C ASP A 101 -4.20 -0.08 -19.30
N ILE A 102 -4.14 0.37 -18.04
CA ILE A 102 -3.95 1.79 -17.68
C ILE A 102 -2.50 2.06 -17.24
N ALA A 103 -1.85 1.10 -16.59
CA ALA A 103 -0.50 1.27 -16.09
C ALA A 103 0.50 1.46 -17.24
N SER A 104 1.39 2.46 -17.12
CA SER A 104 2.47 2.71 -18.09
C SER A 104 3.46 1.56 -18.20
N ARG A 105 3.51 0.70 -17.18
CA ARG A 105 4.23 -0.58 -17.17
C ARG A 105 3.30 -1.65 -16.60
N PRO A 106 3.14 -2.80 -17.29
CA PRO A 106 2.37 -3.92 -16.76
C PRO A 106 2.89 -4.28 -15.37
N PRO A 107 2.03 -4.26 -14.35
CA PRO A 107 2.51 -4.37 -12.99
C PRO A 107 2.73 -5.82 -12.59
N ASP A 108 3.95 -6.08 -12.16
CA ASP A 108 4.30 -7.30 -11.45
C ASP A 108 5.15 -6.96 -10.22
N CYS A 109 5.37 -7.96 -9.38
CA CYS A 109 6.11 -7.80 -8.13
C CYS A 109 7.58 -7.41 -8.31
N SER A 110 8.15 -7.49 -9.52
CA SER A 110 9.51 -7.08 -9.81
C SER A 110 9.61 -5.61 -10.20
N VAL A 111 8.62 -5.07 -10.92
CA VAL A 111 8.63 -3.69 -11.41
C VAL A 111 7.91 -2.73 -10.47
N GLY A 112 6.75 -3.12 -9.95
CA GLY A 112 5.89 -2.25 -9.17
C GLY A 112 5.13 -1.20 -10.00
N TRP A 113 4.62 -0.17 -9.32
CA TRP A 113 3.86 0.94 -9.90
C TRP A 113 4.54 2.28 -9.66
N VAL A 114 4.05 3.31 -10.35
CA VAL A 114 4.30 4.72 -10.00
C VAL A 114 3.02 5.37 -9.47
N LEU A 115 3.14 6.32 -8.55
CA LEU A 115 1.98 7.01 -7.94
C LEU A 115 1.01 7.61 -8.99
N PRO A 116 1.46 8.33 -10.04
CA PRO A 116 0.55 8.90 -11.03
C PRO A 116 -0.36 7.87 -11.71
N ASP A 117 0.16 6.69 -12.06
CA ASP A 117 -0.63 5.63 -12.71
C ASP A 117 -1.71 5.09 -11.77
N ALA A 118 -1.35 4.86 -10.50
CA ALA A 118 -2.29 4.38 -9.47
C ALA A 118 -3.40 5.40 -9.21
N LEU A 119 -3.05 6.69 -9.14
CA LEU A 119 -4.01 7.78 -9.01
C LEU A 119 -4.90 7.91 -10.24
N HIS A 120 -4.34 7.72 -11.44
CA HIS A 120 -5.10 7.73 -12.68
C HIS A 120 -6.12 6.59 -12.71
N VAL A 121 -5.73 5.37 -12.35
CA VAL A 121 -6.67 4.24 -12.20
C VAL A 121 -7.77 4.56 -11.21
N LEU A 122 -7.41 5.10 -10.04
CA LEU A 122 -8.38 5.45 -9.00
C LEU A 122 -9.42 6.48 -9.51
N SER A 123 -8.97 7.47 -10.29
CA SER A 123 -9.84 8.49 -10.90
C SER A 123 -10.77 7.93 -11.98
N GLN A 124 -10.33 6.90 -12.72
CA GLN A 124 -11.09 6.35 -13.85
C GLN A 124 -12.00 5.19 -13.43
N ARG A 125 -11.58 4.40 -12.44
CA ARG A 125 -12.20 3.11 -12.09
C ARG A 125 -12.59 2.97 -10.62
N GLY A 126 -12.08 3.84 -9.75
CA GLY A 126 -12.26 3.72 -8.31
C GLY A 126 -11.53 2.51 -7.71
N VAL A 127 -11.96 2.09 -6.52
CA VAL A 127 -11.42 0.93 -5.79
C VAL A 127 -12.32 -0.29 -5.89
N ARG A 128 -11.74 -1.47 -5.68
CA ARG A 128 -12.49 -2.70 -5.39
C ARG A 128 -12.34 -3.06 -3.90
N GLN A 129 -13.16 -3.99 -3.42
CA GLN A 129 -13.16 -4.42 -2.02
C GLN A 129 -12.25 -5.63 -1.83
N GLU A 130 -11.55 -5.69 -0.71
CA GLU A 130 -10.63 -6.78 -0.38
C GLU A 130 -11.34 -8.15 -0.32
N ARG A 131 -12.57 -8.20 0.20
CA ARG A 131 -13.39 -9.43 0.23
C ARG A 131 -13.58 -10.10 -1.14
N CYS A 132 -13.40 -9.35 -2.22
CA CYS A 132 -13.53 -9.84 -3.60
C CYS A 132 -12.16 -10.21 -4.20
N TYR A 133 -11.12 -9.52 -3.79
CA TYR A 133 -9.77 -9.59 -4.36
C TYR A 133 -8.77 -9.58 -3.22
N VAL A 134 -8.72 -10.68 -2.47
CA VAL A 134 -7.80 -10.82 -1.33
C VAL A 134 -6.36 -10.69 -1.82
N TYR A 135 -5.55 -9.92 -1.10
CA TYR A 135 -4.14 -9.76 -1.41
C TYR A 135 -3.40 -11.08 -1.29
N ASP A 136 -2.89 -11.55 -2.42
CA ASP A 136 -2.13 -12.78 -2.56
C ASP A 136 -1.12 -12.60 -3.70
N VAL A 137 0.14 -12.48 -3.30
CA VAL A 137 1.29 -12.30 -4.22
C VAL A 137 1.43 -13.44 -5.23
N THR A 138 0.87 -14.62 -4.94
CA THR A 138 0.97 -15.79 -5.81
C THR A 138 -0.10 -15.83 -6.90
N ARG A 139 -1.19 -15.07 -6.73
CA ARG A 139 -2.36 -15.13 -7.62
C ARG A 139 -2.31 -14.15 -8.79
N GLY A 140 -1.57 -13.06 -8.67
CA GLY A 140 -1.56 -12.01 -9.69
C GLY A 140 -2.98 -11.50 -10.02
N ALA A 141 -3.27 -11.26 -11.30
CA ALA A 141 -4.62 -10.89 -11.74
C ALA A 141 -5.62 -12.03 -11.47
N ALA A 142 -6.73 -11.74 -10.81
CA ALA A 142 -7.70 -12.74 -10.35
C ALA A 142 -9.16 -12.30 -10.54
N VAL A 143 -10.06 -13.28 -10.67
CA VAL A 143 -11.53 -13.11 -10.72
C VAL A 143 -12.08 -12.90 -9.30
N CYS A 144 -13.11 -12.06 -9.17
CA CYS A 144 -13.88 -11.93 -7.93
C CYS A 144 -14.57 -13.26 -7.62
N GLY A 145 -14.29 -13.84 -6.46
CA GLY A 145 -14.92 -15.08 -6.04
C GLY A 145 -14.92 -15.22 -4.53
N PRO A 146 -15.72 -16.16 -3.98
CA PRO A 146 -15.68 -16.47 -2.56
C PRO A 146 -14.25 -16.87 -2.25
N ALA A 147 -13.53 -16.04 -1.50
CA ALA A 147 -12.18 -16.35 -1.10
C ALA A 147 -12.23 -17.63 -0.25
N GLY A 148 -11.77 -18.75 -0.83
CA GLY A 148 -11.16 -19.80 -0.05
C GLY A 148 -9.82 -19.29 0.47
N ALA A 149 -9.85 -18.42 1.47
CA ALA A 149 -8.76 -18.13 2.39
C ALA A 149 -9.32 -17.27 3.52
N GLU A 150 -9.42 -17.88 4.70
CA GLU A 150 -9.57 -17.17 5.96
C GLU A 150 -8.60 -16.00 6.04
N GLU A 151 -9.02 -14.94 6.71
CA GLU A 151 -8.19 -13.81 7.15
C GLU A 151 -6.95 -14.35 7.89
N ARG A 152 -5.86 -14.58 7.17
CA ARG A 152 -4.57 -14.91 7.76
C ARG A 152 -3.89 -13.61 8.15
N ASP A 153 -4.31 -13.09 9.29
CA ASP A 153 -3.51 -12.21 10.15
C ASP A 153 -2.32 -12.96 10.80
N THR A 154 -2.03 -14.19 10.37
CA THR A 154 -0.92 -15.01 10.85
C THR A 154 0.19 -15.10 9.82
N LEU A 155 1.33 -14.51 10.17
CA LEU A 155 2.63 -14.77 9.56
C LEU A 155 2.95 -16.27 9.59
N PRO A 156 3.68 -16.81 8.61
CA PRO A 156 4.40 -18.05 8.82
C PRO A 156 5.57 -17.75 9.77
N GLY A 157 5.39 -17.97 11.08
CA GLY A 157 6.51 -17.99 12.04
C GLY A 157 6.31 -17.49 13.48
N GLY A 158 5.08 -17.30 13.98
CA GLY A 158 4.85 -16.89 15.38
C GLY A 158 4.47 -18.05 16.29
N GLU A 159 5.45 -18.74 16.87
CA GLU A 159 5.24 -19.68 17.98
C GLU A 159 5.16 -18.88 19.30
N ASP A 160 4.03 -18.96 20.02
CA ASP A 160 3.99 -19.25 21.48
C ASP A 160 2.61 -19.02 22.09
N ALA A 161 1.96 -20.11 22.50
CA ALA A 161 1.06 -20.13 23.65
C ALA A 161 1.12 -21.54 24.27
N THR A 162 2.01 -21.68 25.25
CA THR A 162 2.13 -22.84 26.12
C THR A 162 0.98 -22.90 27.13
N ALA A 163 0.62 -24.14 27.50
CA ALA A 163 -0.02 -24.58 28.74
C ALA A 163 -1.54 -24.36 28.96
N ALA A 164 -2.32 -25.39 28.59
CA ALA A 164 -3.28 -26.11 29.46
C ALA A 164 -3.72 -27.34 28.65
N GLY A 165 -3.44 -28.58 29.02
CA GLY A 165 -3.89 -29.24 30.23
C GLY A 165 -4.37 -30.63 29.78
N SER A 166 -3.71 -31.65 30.31
CA SER A 166 -3.93 -33.08 30.09
C SER A 166 -5.41 -33.52 30.13
N SER A 167 -5.83 -34.35 29.17
CA SER A 167 -6.63 -35.53 29.47
C SER A 167 -6.50 -36.58 28.38
N SER A 168 -6.09 -37.76 28.83
CA SER A 168 -6.04 -39.05 28.16
C SER A 168 -7.44 -39.63 27.94
N SER A 169 -7.66 -40.27 26.80
CA SER A 169 -8.40 -41.55 26.74
C SER A 169 -8.30 -42.17 25.34
N ASP A 170 -7.57 -43.28 25.30
CA ASP A 170 -7.72 -44.49 24.49
C ASP A 170 -8.91 -44.57 23.51
N SER A 171 -8.66 -45.08 22.30
CA SER A 171 -9.07 -46.45 21.91
C SER A 171 -8.74 -46.81 20.46
N SER A 172 -7.89 -47.83 20.33
CA SER A 172 -7.95 -48.99 19.42
C SER A 172 -8.14 -48.83 17.90
N ASN A 173 -7.04 -49.13 17.19
CA ASN A 173 -6.83 -50.34 16.37
C ASN A 173 -7.83 -50.63 15.22
N SER A 174 -7.33 -50.63 13.97
CA SER A 174 -7.33 -51.84 13.12
C SER A 174 -6.56 -51.62 11.81
N SER A 175 -5.71 -52.60 11.56
CA SER A 175 -4.88 -52.92 10.41
C SER A 175 -5.68 -53.17 9.12
N ASN A 176 -5.09 -52.79 7.97
CA ASN A 176 -4.87 -53.75 6.90
C ASN A 176 -3.81 -53.25 5.91
N GLY A 177 -2.75 -54.05 5.76
CA GLY A 177 -1.75 -53.87 4.72
C GLY A 177 -2.20 -54.51 3.42
N SER A 178 -1.64 -54.04 2.31
CA SER A 178 -1.28 -54.89 1.17
C SER A 178 -0.19 -54.17 0.39
N SER A 179 0.97 -54.80 0.45
CA SER A 179 2.15 -54.62 -0.36
C SER A 179 1.83 -54.78 -1.85
N ASP A 180 2.39 -53.91 -2.69
CA ASP A 180 2.82 -54.36 -4.00
C ASP A 180 4.12 -53.68 -4.44
N SER A 181 5.03 -54.52 -4.92
CA SER A 181 6.42 -54.20 -5.23
C SER A 181 6.57 -54.09 -6.74
N GLY A 182 6.97 -52.93 -7.24
CA GLY A 182 7.26 -52.72 -8.67
C GLY A 182 8.40 -51.74 -8.85
N SER A 183 9.63 -52.25 -8.87
CA SER A 183 10.83 -51.49 -9.20
C SER A 183 11.01 -51.41 -10.72
N THR A 184 11.07 -50.21 -11.27
CA THR A 184 11.81 -49.92 -12.51
C THR A 184 12.53 -48.59 -12.39
N ASN A 185 13.87 -48.64 -12.41
CA ASN A 185 14.76 -47.50 -12.54
C ASN A 185 14.50 -46.76 -13.87
N ALA A 186 14.23 -45.46 -13.79
CA ALA A 186 14.41 -44.53 -14.90
C ALA A 186 14.78 -43.14 -14.36
N THR A 187 16.07 -42.82 -14.44
CA THR A 187 16.60 -41.45 -14.40
C THR A 187 15.99 -40.63 -15.53
N SER A 188 15.24 -39.57 -15.23
CA SER A 188 15.01 -38.47 -16.17
C SER A 188 14.42 -37.23 -15.47
N SER A 189 15.26 -36.20 -15.38
CA SER A 189 14.95 -34.76 -15.50
C SER A 189 13.64 -34.27 -14.86
N THR A 190 13.77 -33.61 -13.71
CA THR A 190 12.77 -32.67 -13.18
C THR A 190 12.58 -31.52 -14.17
N ARG A 191 11.65 -31.69 -15.11
CA ARG A 191 11.18 -30.63 -15.98
C ARG A 191 10.44 -29.63 -15.09
N ALA A 192 11.03 -28.45 -14.91
CA ALA A 192 10.37 -27.32 -14.28
C ALA A 192 8.97 -27.18 -14.89
N ALA A 193 7.94 -27.18 -14.03
CA ALA A 193 6.58 -26.88 -14.45
C ALA A 193 6.62 -25.49 -15.11
N VAL A 194 6.38 -25.46 -16.43
CA VAL A 194 6.22 -24.23 -17.17
C VAL A 194 4.94 -23.59 -16.65
N VAL A 195 5.08 -22.61 -15.77
CA VAL A 195 3.97 -21.73 -15.36
C VAL A 195 3.50 -21.06 -16.65
N SER A 196 2.33 -21.48 -17.14
CA SER A 196 1.69 -20.81 -18.27
C SER A 196 1.33 -19.39 -17.83
N PRO A 197 1.56 -18.36 -18.65
CA PRO A 197 1.18 -17.00 -18.26
C PRO A 197 -0.34 -16.95 -18.09
N ALA A 198 -0.79 -16.41 -16.95
CA ALA A 198 -2.21 -16.18 -16.70
C ALA A 198 -2.81 -15.35 -17.86
N PRO A 199 -4.03 -15.64 -18.32
CA PRO A 199 -4.66 -14.88 -19.39
C PRO A 199 -4.75 -13.40 -18.98
N THR A 200 -4.40 -12.52 -19.92
CA THR A 200 -4.21 -11.07 -19.80
C THR A 200 -5.48 -10.26 -19.46
N SER A 201 -6.56 -10.90 -19.00
CA SER A 201 -7.76 -10.22 -18.48
C SER A 201 -8.50 -11.09 -17.46
N ALA A 202 -7.78 -11.71 -16.51
CA ALA A 202 -8.37 -12.54 -15.47
C ALA A 202 -9.19 -11.74 -14.43
N CYS A 203 -9.19 -10.41 -14.47
CA CYS A 203 -10.04 -9.60 -13.60
C CYS A 203 -11.37 -9.30 -14.26
N ASP A 204 -12.47 -9.46 -13.51
CA ASP A 204 -13.80 -9.27 -14.07
C ASP A 204 -13.97 -7.87 -14.70
N PRO A 205 -14.51 -7.78 -15.93
CA PRO A 205 -15.11 -6.54 -16.39
C PRO A 205 -16.26 -6.23 -15.43
N VAL A 206 -16.39 -4.99 -14.95
CA VAL A 206 -17.16 -4.69 -13.73
C VAL A 206 -18.68 -4.70 -13.97
N PRO A 207 -19.47 -5.65 -13.40
CA PRO A 207 -20.79 -5.30 -12.87
C PRO A 207 -20.83 -5.56 -11.36
N GLY A 208 -21.00 -4.48 -10.59
CA GLY A 208 -20.95 -4.50 -9.13
C GLY A 208 -20.42 -3.19 -8.60
N ARG A 209 -21.15 -2.10 -8.87
CA ARG A 209 -20.79 -0.72 -8.55
C ARG A 209 -20.61 -0.56 -7.03
N TRP A 210 -19.36 -0.47 -6.58
CA TRP A 210 -19.02 0.12 -5.29
C TRP A 210 -18.06 1.27 -5.56
N GLU A 211 -18.65 2.40 -5.93
CA GLU A 211 -17.94 3.63 -6.27
C GLU A 211 -17.39 4.29 -5.00
N VAL A 212 -16.13 3.98 -4.68
CA VAL A 212 -15.25 5.04 -4.17
C VAL A 212 -14.49 5.54 -5.38
N VAL A 213 -15.10 6.47 -6.08
CA VAL A 213 -14.38 7.28 -7.06
C VAL A 213 -13.66 8.34 -6.23
N ALA A 214 -12.34 8.20 -6.07
CA ALA A 214 -11.53 9.36 -5.77
C ALA A 214 -11.60 10.26 -7.01
N ARG A 215 -12.61 11.14 -7.07
CA ARG A 215 -12.84 12.01 -8.23
C ARG A 215 -11.76 13.06 -8.36
N GLU A 216 -11.11 13.39 -7.24
CA GLU A 216 -10.10 14.43 -7.17
C GLU A 216 -8.93 13.99 -6.30
N TRP A 217 -7.74 14.14 -6.86
CA TRP A 217 -6.47 14.03 -6.16
C TRP A 217 -5.68 15.30 -6.40
N TYR A 218 -4.88 15.67 -5.41
CA TYR A 218 -4.14 16.93 -5.40
C TYR A 218 -2.67 16.60 -5.21
N GLY A 219 -1.85 16.94 -6.20
CA GLY A 219 -0.40 16.82 -6.10
C GLY A 219 0.21 18.19 -5.83
N VAL A 220 1.13 18.27 -4.87
CA VAL A 220 2.10 19.35 -4.80
C VAL A 220 3.42 18.79 -5.27
N GLU A 221 3.87 19.21 -6.44
CA GLU A 221 5.22 18.92 -6.91
C GLU A 221 6.21 19.81 -6.12
N SER A 222 7.29 19.20 -5.63
CA SER A 222 8.43 19.79 -4.91
C SER A 222 8.24 20.13 -3.41
N ALA A 223 9.19 19.64 -2.60
CA ALA A 223 9.95 20.21 -1.47
C ALA A 223 9.32 21.23 -0.48
N ASN A 224 8.02 21.49 -0.48
CA ASN A 224 7.40 22.41 0.47
C ASN A 224 6.78 21.63 1.64
N ALA A 225 7.52 21.59 2.76
CA ALA A 225 7.04 20.98 4.00
C ALA A 225 5.70 21.58 4.47
N THR A 226 5.48 22.89 4.29
CA THR A 226 4.20 23.52 4.63
C THR A 226 3.06 22.97 3.78
N ALA A 227 3.25 22.89 2.46
CA ALA A 227 2.23 22.35 1.56
C ALA A 227 1.93 20.87 1.83
N ALA A 228 2.96 20.07 2.17
CA ALA A 228 2.78 18.68 2.60
C ALA A 228 1.94 18.57 3.88
N LYS A 229 2.19 19.44 4.86
CA LYS A 229 1.41 19.50 6.11
C LYS A 229 -0.02 19.97 5.87
N GLU A 230 -0.22 20.98 5.03
CA GLU A 230 -1.54 21.45 4.60
C GLU A 230 -2.30 20.32 3.90
N MET A 231 -1.63 19.55 3.03
CA MET A 231 -2.22 18.39 2.37
C MET A 231 -2.70 17.36 3.39
N VAL A 232 -1.83 16.95 4.32
CA VAL A 232 -2.18 15.96 5.35
C VAL A 232 -3.31 16.48 6.26
N ALA A 233 -3.24 17.74 6.71
CA ALA A 233 -4.28 18.33 7.55
C ALA A 233 -5.62 18.49 6.82
N GLY A 234 -5.58 18.86 5.54
CA GLY A 234 -6.76 19.13 4.74
C GLY A 234 -7.46 17.87 4.26
N THR A 235 -6.70 16.85 3.88
CA THR A 235 -7.22 15.59 3.31
C THR A 235 -7.24 14.41 4.29
N GLY A 236 -6.69 14.61 5.49
CA GLY A 236 -6.56 13.59 6.52
C GLY A 236 -5.33 12.70 6.35
N SER A 237 -4.86 12.42 5.15
CA SER A 237 -3.58 11.72 4.93
C SER A 237 -3.07 11.97 3.53
N ALA A 238 -1.77 11.85 3.32
CA ALA A 238 -1.16 12.00 2.01
C ALA A 238 -0.31 10.78 1.64
N MET A 239 0.19 10.77 0.41
CA MET A 239 1.05 9.75 -0.17
C MET A 239 2.31 10.43 -0.67
N THR A 240 3.47 9.85 -0.38
CA THR A 240 4.74 10.30 -0.95
C THR A 240 5.70 9.12 -0.95
N CYS A 241 6.79 9.26 -1.71
CA CYS A 241 7.83 8.26 -1.80
C CYS A 241 9.15 8.83 -1.26
N PHE A 242 9.98 7.94 -0.74
CA PHE A 242 11.28 8.24 -0.17
C PHE A 242 12.30 7.19 -0.62
N LYS A 243 13.59 7.53 -0.52
CA LYS A 243 14.68 6.59 -0.75
C LYS A 243 14.75 5.58 0.38
N LEU A 244 14.57 4.31 0.03
CA LEU A 244 14.76 3.22 0.97
C LEU A 244 16.22 2.80 0.97
N TYR A 245 16.82 2.76 2.15
CA TYR A 245 18.18 2.26 2.37
C TYR A 245 18.13 1.00 3.24
N ALA A 246 19.20 0.20 3.18
CA ALA A 246 19.25 -1.09 3.86
C ALA A 246 19.12 -1.01 5.39
N ASP A 247 19.56 0.09 6.00
CA ASP A 247 19.46 0.39 7.43
C ASP A 247 18.05 0.82 7.89
N MET A 248 17.09 1.06 7.00
CA MET A 248 15.72 1.41 7.42
C MET A 248 15.11 0.35 8.35
N TYR A 249 15.38 -0.93 8.09
CA TYR A 249 14.81 -2.04 8.85
C TYR A 249 15.41 -2.20 10.25
N SER A 250 16.60 -1.65 10.50
CA SER A 250 17.26 -1.72 11.82
C SER A 250 16.82 -0.63 12.80
N HIS A 251 15.81 0.17 12.45
CA HIS A 251 15.28 1.24 13.29
C HIS A 251 13.84 0.98 13.79
N PRO A 252 13.59 -0.11 14.56
CA PRO A 252 12.24 -0.40 15.04
C PRO A 252 11.77 0.67 16.03
N GLY A 253 10.83 1.52 15.61
CA GLY A 253 10.07 2.47 16.45
C GLY A 253 10.75 3.82 16.65
N GLY A 254 11.96 4.00 16.11
CA GLY A 254 12.72 5.24 16.16
C GLY A 254 12.37 6.25 15.08
N MET A 255 13.05 7.40 15.15
CA MET A 255 13.13 8.36 14.05
C MET A 255 14.28 7.95 13.14
N TYR A 256 13.95 7.51 11.92
CA TYR A 256 14.93 7.10 10.93
C TYR A 256 15.76 8.29 10.43
N ARG A 257 17.06 8.05 10.33
CA ARG A 257 18.07 8.85 9.63
C ARG A 257 18.98 7.87 8.91
N TRP A 258 19.37 8.20 7.68
CA TRP A 258 20.29 7.35 6.95
C TRP A 258 21.69 7.42 7.59
N ASP A 259 22.33 6.27 7.77
CA ASP A 259 23.67 6.17 8.37
C ASP A 259 24.81 6.76 7.50
N GLY A 260 24.54 7.08 6.23
CA GLY A 260 25.50 7.61 5.27
C GLY A 260 26.32 6.54 4.52
N GLU A 261 26.11 5.26 4.82
CA GLU A 261 26.89 4.13 4.31
C GLU A 261 26.02 3.05 3.65
N SER A 262 24.85 2.79 4.22
CA SER A 262 23.94 1.73 3.80
C SER A 262 23.48 1.91 2.36
N ALA A 263 23.39 0.80 1.65
CA ALA A 263 23.07 0.78 0.23
C ALA A 263 21.63 1.26 -0.03
N TRP A 264 21.46 2.02 -1.11
CA TRP A 264 20.15 2.38 -1.64
C TRP A 264 19.47 1.16 -2.26
N LEU A 265 18.28 0.83 -1.78
CA LEU A 265 17.49 -0.33 -2.21
C LEU A 265 16.40 0.02 -3.24
N GLY A 266 16.10 1.30 -3.42
CA GLY A 266 15.07 1.76 -4.34
C GLY A 266 14.20 2.87 -3.76
N TRP A 267 13.15 3.22 -4.50
CA TRP A 267 12.08 4.10 -4.02
C TRP A 267 11.03 3.26 -3.30
N HIS A 268 10.53 3.78 -2.18
CA HIS A 268 9.42 3.19 -1.45
C HIS A 268 8.38 4.25 -1.14
N CYS A 269 7.11 3.93 -1.34
CA CYS A 269 6.00 4.84 -1.08
C CYS A 269 5.24 4.37 0.15
N ALA A 270 4.88 5.32 1.01
CA ALA A 270 4.13 5.07 2.24
C ALA A 270 3.08 6.16 2.46
N GLN A 271 2.08 5.85 3.30
CA GLN A 271 1.06 6.83 3.67
C GLN A 271 1.61 7.78 4.74
N LEU A 272 1.66 9.07 4.42
CA LEU A 272 2.03 10.16 5.33
C LEU A 272 0.80 10.56 6.17
N VAL A 273 0.92 10.41 7.49
CA VAL A 273 -0.22 10.58 8.42
C VAL A 273 0.06 11.62 9.52
N GLY A 274 1.22 12.25 9.52
CA GLY A 274 1.53 13.25 10.54
C GLY A 274 2.94 13.80 10.50
N TRP A 275 3.20 14.69 11.45
CA TRP A 275 4.49 15.36 11.61
C TRP A 275 4.68 15.90 13.03
N SER A 276 5.92 16.27 13.37
CA SER A 276 6.27 16.98 14.60
C SER A 276 7.44 17.91 14.33
N ASP A 277 7.24 19.21 14.54
CA ASP A 277 8.24 20.25 14.28
C ASP A 277 9.26 20.36 15.40
N ASP A 278 8.82 20.17 16.63
CA ASP A 278 9.69 20.07 17.80
C ASP A 278 10.42 18.72 17.87
N GLY A 279 9.85 17.67 17.29
CA GLY A 279 10.50 16.36 17.12
C GLY A 279 11.38 16.26 15.87
N GLY A 280 11.15 17.10 14.86
CA GLY A 280 11.87 17.11 13.60
C GLY A 280 11.60 15.90 12.68
N TRP A 281 10.37 15.40 12.61
CA TRP A 281 10.04 14.19 11.84
C TRP A 281 8.67 14.19 11.15
N TRP A 282 8.59 13.38 10.09
CA TRP A 282 7.37 12.91 9.44
C TRP A 282 6.93 11.56 10.04
N LEU A 283 5.62 11.31 10.11
CA LEU A 283 5.04 10.04 10.58
C LEU A 283 4.36 9.32 9.41
N PHE A 284 4.76 8.07 9.21
CA PHE A 284 4.27 7.21 8.16
C PHE A 284 3.55 5.98 8.71
N LYS A 285 2.51 5.56 8.00
CA LYS A 285 1.96 4.20 8.09
C LYS A 285 2.62 3.34 7.00
N SER A 286 3.23 2.24 7.40
CA SER A 286 3.90 1.31 6.48
C SER A 286 2.95 0.31 5.83
N SER A 287 3.48 -0.44 4.88
CA SER A 287 2.90 -1.64 4.27
C SER A 287 3.72 -2.90 4.61
N TRP A 288 4.41 -2.91 5.75
CA TRP A 288 5.29 -4.01 6.18
C TRP A 288 4.73 -4.83 7.35
N GLY A 289 3.43 -4.73 7.61
CA GLY A 289 2.80 -5.41 8.73
C GLY A 289 3.01 -4.70 10.07
N THR A 290 2.36 -5.22 11.11
CA THR A 290 2.31 -4.62 12.45
C THR A 290 3.54 -4.93 13.29
N GLU A 291 4.36 -5.90 12.89
CA GLU A 291 5.58 -6.27 13.64
C GLU A 291 6.73 -5.30 13.44
N VAL A 292 6.65 -4.43 12.43
CA VAL A 292 7.68 -3.44 12.16
C VAL A 292 7.43 -2.17 12.96
N ALA A 293 8.49 -1.66 13.59
CA ALA A 293 8.51 -0.39 14.31
C ALA A 293 7.42 -0.25 15.39
N ASP A 294 6.66 0.84 15.40
CA ASP A 294 5.57 1.08 16.37
C ASP A 294 4.25 0.61 15.76
N LYS A 295 4.00 -0.71 15.79
CA LYS A 295 2.77 -1.34 15.26
C LYS A 295 2.52 -1.02 13.77
N GLY A 296 3.60 -1.00 12.98
CA GLY A 296 3.58 -0.68 11.56
C GLY A 296 3.68 0.81 11.23
N PHE A 297 3.91 1.67 12.22
CA PHE A 297 4.17 3.09 12.03
C PHE A 297 5.64 3.41 12.28
N PHE A 298 6.21 4.28 11.47
CA PHE A 298 7.61 4.71 11.58
C PHE A 298 7.73 6.21 11.35
N LYS A 299 8.84 6.77 11.84
CA LYS A 299 9.15 8.19 11.70
C LYS A 299 10.37 8.36 10.83
N VAL A 300 10.39 9.38 10.00
CA VAL A 300 11.57 9.78 9.21
C VAL A 300 11.92 11.21 9.57
N ALA A 301 13.17 11.49 9.93
CA ALA A 301 13.56 12.85 10.25
C ALA A 301 13.39 13.78 9.03
N TYR A 302 13.11 15.06 9.28
CA TYR A 302 13.05 16.05 8.22
C TYR A 302 14.39 16.16 7.48
N GLY A 303 14.32 16.27 6.14
CA GLY A 303 15.50 16.34 5.28
C GLY A 303 16.15 14.99 4.97
N GLU A 304 15.71 13.90 5.59
CA GLU A 304 16.22 12.56 5.32
C GLU A 304 15.49 11.87 4.16
N ALA A 305 16.15 10.89 3.56
CA ALA A 305 15.60 9.97 2.56
C ALA A 305 14.88 10.63 1.38
N GLU A 306 15.16 11.90 1.11
CA GLU A 306 14.48 12.68 0.06
C GLU A 306 12.94 12.64 0.20
N VAL A 307 12.44 12.56 1.43
CA VAL A 307 11.00 12.69 1.70
C VAL A 307 10.52 14.01 1.07
N LEU A 308 9.42 13.96 0.33
CA LEU A 308 8.80 15.05 -0.45
C LEU A 308 9.50 15.41 -1.78
N ALA A 309 10.62 14.79 -2.16
CA ALA A 309 11.32 15.15 -3.39
C ALA A 309 10.49 14.87 -4.67
N TRP A 310 9.65 13.82 -4.64
CA TRP A 310 8.79 13.41 -5.76
C TRP A 310 7.33 13.86 -5.60
N GLY A 311 7.12 14.86 -4.76
CA GLY A 311 5.80 15.43 -4.49
C GLY A 311 5.01 14.68 -3.43
N VAL A 312 3.89 15.30 -3.07
CA VAL A 312 2.95 14.81 -2.06
C VAL A 312 1.56 14.84 -2.65
N TYR A 313 0.87 13.72 -2.56
CA TYR A 313 -0.43 13.53 -3.15
C TYR A 313 -1.48 13.31 -2.06
N GLY A 314 -2.56 14.07 -2.08
CA GLY A 314 -3.74 13.86 -1.22
C GLY A 314 -4.93 13.37 -2.03
N LEU A 315 -5.86 12.69 -1.37
CA LEU A 315 -7.11 12.22 -1.97
C LEU A 315 -8.31 12.89 -1.29
N ILE A 316 -9.31 13.24 -2.10
CA ILE A 316 -10.60 13.70 -1.60
C ILE A 316 -11.69 12.80 -2.16
N TRP A 317 -12.49 12.21 -1.28
CA TRP A 317 -13.70 11.50 -1.68
C TRP A 317 -14.88 12.47 -1.72
N ARG A 318 -15.67 12.38 -2.79
CA ARG A 318 -16.95 13.08 -2.92
C ARG A 318 -18.02 12.06 -3.32
N PRO A 319 -19.20 12.07 -2.68
CA PRO A 319 -20.32 11.19 -3.00
C PRO A 319 -20.86 11.40 -4.42
#